data_AF-A0A843CJQ3-F1
#
_entry.id   AF-A0A843CJQ3-F1
#
_cell.length_a   1.000
_cell.length_b   1.000
_cell.length_c   1.000
_cell.angle_alpha   90.00
_cell.angle_beta   90.00
_cell.angle_gamma   90.00
#
_symmetry.space_group_name_H-M   'P 1'
#
loop_
_entity.id
_entity.type
_entity.pdbx_description
1 polymer ?
#
loop_
_entity_poly.entity_id
_entity_poly.type
_entity_poly.pdbx_seq_one_letter_code
_entity_poly.pdbx_strand_id
1 'polypeptide(L)'
;MLFKKKKLERQVSLQKNVLDSILSYCQMKHPNECILILKGKSKQGQIIIDGLVIPPFNYSGPTFAGFPHSFLPFDMSYVGIVHSHPSG
;
A
#
# COMPACT_ATOMS: atom_id res chain seq x y z
N MET A 1 14.59 36.70 -13.99
CA MET A 1 13.51 35.84 -14.49
C MET A 1 13.04 34.94 -13.35
N LEU A 2 11.94 35.29 -12.67
CA LEU A 2 11.40 34.49 -11.58
C LEU A 2 10.67 33.28 -12.15
N PHE A 3 11.25 32.08 -12.01
CA PHE A 3 10.54 30.83 -12.26
C PHE A 3 9.42 30.70 -11.23
N LYS A 4 8.18 30.94 -11.65
CA LYS A 4 6.98 30.68 -10.87
C LYS A 4 6.97 29.18 -10.57
N LYS A 5 7.35 28.76 -9.34
CA LYS A 5 7.28 27.36 -8.91
C LYS A 5 5.84 26.90 -9.02
N LYS A 6 5.51 26.14 -10.06
CA LYS A 6 4.21 25.49 -10.21
C LYS A 6 4.02 24.58 -9.00
N LYS A 7 2.91 24.74 -8.27
CA LYS A 7 2.60 23.89 -7.10
C LYS A 7 2.55 22.44 -7.60
N LEU A 8 3.39 21.58 -7.04
CA LEU A 8 3.41 20.17 -7.39
C LEU A 8 2.18 19.52 -6.74
N GLU A 9 1.18 19.22 -7.56
CA GLU A 9 0.00 18.47 -7.13
C GLU A 9 0.37 17.00 -6.92
N ARG A 10 -0.04 16.45 -5.78
CA ARG A 10 0.19 15.04 -5.47
C ARG A 10 -1.06 14.25 -5.84
N GLN A 11 -0.88 13.21 -6.63
CA GLN A 11 -1.94 12.31 -7.05
C GLN A 11 -1.51 10.86 -6.81
N VAL A 12 -2.42 10.06 -6.28
CA VAL A 12 -2.25 8.61 -6.13
C VAL A 12 -3.30 7.94 -6.99
N SER A 13 -2.85 7.06 -7.89
CA SER A 13 -3.70 6.30 -8.78
C SER A 13 -3.51 4.82 -8.49
N LEU A 14 -4.61 4.09 -8.36
CA LEU A 14 -4.65 2.66 -8.07
C LEU A 14 -5.20 1.92 -9.28
N GLN A 15 -4.48 0.91 -9.78
CA GLN A 15 -5.05 0.06 -10.82
C GLN A 15 -6.22 -0.77 -10.25
N LYS A 16 -7.25 -1.00 -11.08
CA LYS A 16 -8.47 -1.70 -10.64
C LYS A 16 -8.19 -3.12 -10.13
N ASN A 17 -7.33 -3.88 -10.80
CA ASN A 17 -6.91 -5.21 -10.35
C ASN A 17 -6.23 -5.20 -8.97
N VAL A 18 -5.47 -4.14 -8.65
CA VAL A 18 -4.87 -3.96 -7.32
C VAL A 18 -5.94 -3.73 -6.28
N LEU A 19 -6.91 -2.86 -6.56
CA LEU A 19 -8.07 -2.63 -5.69
C LEU A 19 -8.83 -3.94 -5.43
N ASP A 20 -9.17 -4.67 -6.50
CA ASP A 20 -9.90 -5.94 -6.40
C ASP A 20 -9.11 -6.98 -5.59
N SER A 21 -7.78 -7.01 -5.73
CA SER A 21 -6.89 -7.88 -4.96
C SER A 21 -6.83 -7.51 -3.49
N ILE A 22 -6.80 -6.22 -3.15
CA ILE A 22 -6.88 -5.74 -1.76
C ILE A 22 -8.20 -6.21 -1.13
N LEU A 23 -9.33 -5.96 -1.80
CA LEU A 23 -10.65 -6.35 -1.30
C LEU A 23 -10.75 -7.87 -1.10
N SER A 24 -10.25 -8.65 -2.05
CA SER A 24 -10.21 -10.11 -1.95
C SER A 24 -9.40 -10.56 -0.74
N TYR A 25 -8.22 -9.96 -0.51
CA TYR A 25 -7.37 -10.32 0.62
C TYR A 25 -8.00 -9.94 1.97
N CYS A 26 -8.67 -8.78 2.05
CA CYS A 26 -9.44 -8.38 3.23
C CYS A 26 -10.53 -9.40 3.56
N GLN A 27 -11.29 -9.86 2.55
CA GLN A 27 -12.34 -10.87 2.72
C GLN A 27 -11.78 -12.21 3.21
N MET A 28 -10.63 -12.63 2.66
CA MET A 28 -9.96 -13.87 3.08
C MET A 28 -9.45 -13.82 4.54
N LYS A 29 -9.14 -12.63 5.06
CA LYS A 29 -8.60 -12.45 6.41
C LYS A 29 -9.67 -12.14 7.46
N HIS A 30 -10.88 -11.78 7.06
CA HIS A 30 -11.99 -11.52 7.98
C HIS A 30 -12.21 -12.71 8.95
N PRO A 31 -12.40 -12.48 10.26
CA PRO A 31 -12.63 -11.19 10.93
C PRO A 31 -11.34 -10.44 11.34
N ASN A 32 -10.16 -10.95 11.01
CA ASN A 32 -8.90 -10.33 11.38
C ASN A 32 -8.51 -9.20 10.41
N GLU A 33 -7.74 -8.25 10.91
CA GLU A 33 -7.08 -7.25 10.09
C GLU A 33 -6.08 -7.89 9.13
N CYS A 34 -5.97 -7.33 7.93
CA CYS A 34 -5.00 -7.68 6.93
C CYS A 34 -3.99 -6.54 6.75
N ILE A 35 -2.79 -6.87 6.27
CA ILE A 35 -1.77 -5.89 5.88
C ILE A 35 -1.07 -6.34 4.59
N LEU A 36 -0.89 -5.39 3.67
CA LEU A 36 -0.19 -5.56 2.40
C LEU A 36 0.70 -4.35 2.11
N ILE A 37 1.76 -4.56 1.34
CA ILE A 37 2.63 -3.49 0.83
C ILE A 37 2.16 -3.10 -0.57
N LEU A 38 2.02 -1.80 -0.82
CA LEU A 38 1.69 -1.24 -2.12
C LEU A 38 2.97 -1.09 -2.95
N LYS A 39 2.97 -1.68 -4.14
CA LYS A 39 4.03 -1.54 -5.15
C LYS A 39 3.59 -0.62 -6.28
N GLY A 40 4.54 0.16 -6.77
CA GLY A 40 4.28 1.11 -7.82
C GLY A 40 5.48 1.96 -8.20
N LYS A 41 5.19 3.07 -8.88
CA LYS A 41 6.18 4.06 -9.30
C LYS A 41 5.76 5.44 -8.80
N SER A 42 6.72 6.20 -8.27
CA SER A 42 6.53 7.59 -7.86
C SER A 42 7.36 8.51 -8.74
N LYS A 43 6.73 9.42 -9.47
CA LYS A 43 7.41 10.39 -10.34
C LYS A 43 6.63 11.70 -10.40
N GLN A 44 7.32 12.82 -10.14
CA GLN A 44 6.80 14.18 -10.32
C GLN A 44 5.42 14.43 -9.64
N GLY A 45 5.23 13.90 -8.44
CA GLY A 45 3.98 14.06 -7.69
C GLY A 45 2.91 13.01 -7.99
N GLN A 46 3.11 12.13 -8.97
CA GLN A 46 2.19 11.04 -9.26
C GLN A 46 2.74 9.72 -8.73
N ILE A 47 1.91 9.01 -7.97
CA ILE A 47 2.14 7.63 -7.52
C ILE A 47 1.15 6.75 -8.27
N ILE A 48 1.66 5.80 -9.06
CA ILE A 48 0.85 4.78 -9.72
C ILE A 48 1.11 3.48 -9.00
N ILE A 49 0.07 2.92 -8.39
CA ILE A 49 0.10 1.64 -7.68
C ILE A 49 -0.40 0.56 -8.64
N ASP A 50 0.50 -0.36 -9.00
CA ASP A 50 0.28 -1.42 -9.98
C ASP A 50 0.57 -2.83 -9.44
N GLY A 51 0.91 -2.94 -8.14
CA GLY A 51 1.15 -4.24 -7.51
C GLY A 51 0.99 -4.25 -5.99
N LEU A 52 1.05 -5.46 -5.45
CA LEU A 52 0.97 -5.75 -4.01
C LEU A 52 2.04 -6.75 -3.61
N VAL A 53 2.47 -6.69 -2.36
CA VAL A 53 3.32 -7.70 -1.72
C VAL A 53 2.74 -8.07 -0.37
N ILE A 54 2.76 -9.37 -0.08
CA ILE A 54 2.53 -9.89 1.26
C ILE A 54 3.83 -9.72 2.05
N PRO A 55 3.87 -8.91 3.12
CA PRO A 55 5.11 -8.68 3.85
C PRO A 55 5.63 -9.96 4.52
N PRO A 56 6.96 -10.14 4.63
CA PRO A 56 7.54 -11.28 5.32
C PRO A 56 7.18 -11.26 6.81
N PHE A 57 6.92 -12.44 7.39
CA PHE A 57 6.57 -12.59 8.80
C PHE A 57 5.39 -11.71 9.23
N ASN A 58 4.40 -11.53 8.35
CA ASN A 58 3.20 -10.78 8.71
C ASN A 58 2.39 -11.50 9.78
N TYR A 59 1.67 -10.71 10.56
CA TYR A 59 0.71 -11.18 11.53
C TYR A 59 -0.61 -10.43 11.36
N SER A 60 -1.69 -11.12 11.64
CA SER A 60 -3.08 -10.66 11.51
C SER A 60 -3.83 -11.04 12.78
N GLY A 61 -4.48 -10.07 13.40
CA GLY A 61 -5.37 -10.24 14.56
C GLY A 61 -6.62 -9.37 14.41
N PRO A 62 -7.59 -9.50 15.33
CA PRO A 62 -8.89 -8.83 15.21
C PRO A 62 -8.83 -7.30 15.33
N THR A 63 -7.74 -6.76 15.89
CA THR A 63 -7.56 -5.32 16.17
C THR A 63 -6.19 -4.79 15.75
N PHE A 64 -5.37 -5.63 15.10
CA PHE A 64 -4.05 -5.22 14.62
C PHE A 64 -3.51 -6.17 13.54
N ALA A 65 -2.81 -5.60 12.58
CA ALA A 65 -1.95 -6.34 11.65
C ALA A 65 -0.61 -5.62 11.45
N GLY A 66 0.44 -6.37 11.18
CA GLY A 66 1.78 -5.81 11.08
C GLY A 66 2.81 -6.81 10.57
N PHE A 67 4.06 -6.34 10.48
CA PHE A 67 5.21 -7.15 10.10
C PHE A 67 6.50 -6.46 10.58
N PRO A 68 7.58 -7.21 10.84
CA PRO A 68 8.85 -6.63 11.23
C PRO A 68 9.55 -5.98 10.02
N HIS A 69 9.71 -4.66 10.05
CA HIS A 69 10.30 -3.90 8.93
C HIS A 69 11.77 -4.28 8.64
N SER A 70 12.51 -4.77 9.65
CA SER A 70 13.91 -5.18 9.51
C SER A 70 14.14 -6.32 8.52
N PHE A 71 13.12 -7.11 8.21
CA PHE A 71 13.19 -8.24 7.27
C PHE A 71 12.64 -7.93 5.89
N LEU A 72 12.19 -6.69 5.66
CA LEU A 72 11.66 -6.30 4.36
C LEU A 72 12.80 -6.17 3.35
N PRO A 73 12.80 -6.94 2.23
CA PRO A 73 13.82 -6.82 1.21
C PRO A 73 13.85 -5.40 0.62
N PHE A 74 15.04 -4.92 0.25
CA PHE A 74 15.13 -3.64 -0.44
C PHE A 74 14.44 -3.70 -1.80
N ASP A 75 13.47 -2.82 -2.01
CA ASP A 75 12.76 -2.66 -3.27
C ASP A 75 12.31 -1.19 -3.43
N MET A 76 12.80 -0.53 -4.48
CA MET A 76 12.47 0.88 -4.74
C MET A 76 11.04 1.09 -5.23
N SER A 77 10.31 0.01 -5.53
CA SER A 77 8.90 0.08 -5.94
C SER A 77 7.92 0.14 -4.78
N TYR A 78 8.36 0.01 -3.52
CA TYR A 78 7.47 0.16 -2.37
C TYR A 78 7.05 1.62 -2.22
N VAL A 79 5.74 1.86 -2.33
CA VAL A 79 5.15 3.21 -2.30
C VAL A 79 4.22 3.44 -1.12
N GLY A 80 3.88 2.40 -0.36
CA GLY A 80 3.05 2.50 0.83
C GLY A 80 2.62 1.15 1.40
N ILE A 81 1.70 1.21 2.36
CA ILE A 81 1.10 0.06 3.04
C ILE A 81 -0.42 0.27 3.02
N VAL A 82 -1.18 -0.83 2.92
CA VAL A 82 -2.62 -0.85 3.14
C VAL A 82 -2.95 -1.86 4.24
N HIS A 83 -3.91 -1.50 5.08
CA HIS A 83 -4.49 -2.40 6.07
C HIS A 83 -6.02 -2.27 6.11
N SER A 84 -6.69 -3.23 6.73
CA SER A 84 -8.15 -3.25 6.87
C SER A 84 -8.56 -3.04 8.33
N HIS A 85 -9.73 -2.44 8.56
CA HIS A 85 -10.41 -2.38 9.85
C HIS A 85 -11.75 -3.12 9.76
N PRO A 86 -11.80 -4.45 10.01
CA PRO A 86 -13.01 -5.27 9.81
C PRO A 86 -14.20 -4.87 10.68
N SER A 87 -13.95 -4.20 11.81
CA SER A 87 -14.96 -3.81 12.81
C SER A 87 -15.30 -2.33 12.81
N GLY A 88 -14.65 -1.52 11.95
CA GLY A 88 -14.83 -0.06 11.89
C GLY A 88 -13.83 0.72 12.73
#